data_AF-A0A7C5PDD0-F1
#
_entry.id   AF-A0A7C5PDD0-F1
#
_cell.length_a   1.000
_cell.length_b   1.000
_cell.length_c   1.000
_cell.angle_alpha   90.00
_cell.angle_beta   90.00
_cell.angle_gamma   90.00
#
_symmetry.space_group_name_H-M   'P 1'
#
loop_
_entity.id
_entity.type
_entity.pdbx_description
1 polymer ?
#
loop_
_entity_poly.entity_id
_entity_poly.type
_entity_poly.pdbx_seq_one_letter_code
_entity_poly.pdbx_strand_id
1 'polypeptide(L)'
;MSRAVLDIILNAMQVWLNETEKEQLYHELLAYFGLVGALNECQALESAWQDPYNRREIEDFIRAWLRRKQRRREEALTWVV
;
A
#
# COMPACT_ATOMS: atom_id res chain seq x y z
N MET A 1 7.60 -14.54 -2.26
CA MET A 1 6.19 -14.57 -2.68
C MET A 1 5.92 -13.34 -3.52
N SER A 2 5.31 -13.46 -4.70
CA SER A 2 5.25 -12.36 -5.68
C SER A 2 4.27 -11.26 -5.27
N ARG A 3 4.78 -10.07 -5.01
CA ARG A 3 4.02 -8.82 -4.78
C ARG A 3 3.49 -8.19 -6.08
N ALA A 4 3.39 -8.97 -7.15
CA ALA A 4 3.04 -8.50 -8.48
C ALA A 4 1.73 -7.69 -8.52
N VAL A 5 0.75 -8.06 -7.69
CA VAL A 5 -0.52 -7.33 -7.53
C VAL A 5 -0.30 -5.93 -6.98
N LEU A 6 0.55 -5.77 -5.95
CA LEU A 6 0.88 -4.45 -5.42
C LEU A 6 1.59 -3.59 -6.46
N ASP A 7 2.53 -4.16 -7.22
CA ASP A 7 3.20 -3.42 -8.30
C ASP A 7 2.21 -2.96 -9.39
N ILE A 8 1.22 -3.78 -9.74
CA ILE A 8 0.15 -3.39 -10.68
C ILE A 8 -0.66 -2.20 -10.12
N ILE A 9 -1.06 -2.26 -8.85
CA ILE A 9 -1.81 -1.20 -8.18
C ILE A 9 -0.99 0.10 -8.14
N LEU A 10 0.27 0.01 -7.72
CA LEU A 10 1.17 1.17 -7.64
C LEU A 10 1.42 1.79 -9.02
N ASN A 11 1.62 0.99 -10.05
CA ASN A 11 1.77 1.46 -11.42
C ASN A 11 0.49 2.14 -11.93
N ALA A 12 -0.69 1.57 -11.65
CA ALA A 12 -1.97 2.18 -12.01
C ALA A 12 -2.18 3.54 -11.33
N MET A 13 -1.62 3.71 -10.13
CA MET A 13 -1.64 4.97 -9.38
C MET A 13 -0.44 5.88 -9.67
N GLN A 14 0.48 5.49 -10.55
CA GLN A 14 1.73 6.21 -10.86
C GLN A 14 2.62 6.47 -9.62
N VAL A 15 2.61 5.54 -8.68
CA VAL A 15 3.37 5.62 -7.41
C VAL A 15 4.65 4.82 -7.52
N TRP A 16 5.78 5.46 -7.19
CA TRP A 16 7.10 4.83 -7.17
C TRP A 16 7.59 4.69 -5.73
N LEU A 17 7.85 3.46 -5.29
CA LEU A 17 8.34 3.13 -3.95
C LEU A 17 9.56 2.20 -4.07
N ASN A 18 10.49 2.31 -3.13
CA ASN A 18 11.58 1.35 -3.01
C ASN A 18 11.07 0.02 -2.41
N GLU A 19 11.90 -1.03 -2.46
CA GLU A 19 11.48 -2.36 -2.01
C GLU A 19 11.06 -2.43 -0.53
N THR A 20 11.74 -1.69 0.35
CA THR A 20 11.38 -1.61 1.78
C THR A 20 10.03 -0.92 1.98
N GLU A 21 9.76 0.14 1.23
CA GLU A 21 8.50 0.87 1.29
C GLU A 21 7.35 0.05 0.72
N LYS A 22 7.58 -0.69 -0.36
CA LYS A 22 6.60 -1.63 -0.91
C LYS A 22 6.26 -2.71 0.10
N GLU A 23 7.25 -3.26 0.80
CA GLU A 23 7.03 -4.26 1.85
C GLU A 23 6.20 -3.71 3.00
N GLN A 24 6.53 -2.51 3.51
CA GLN A 24 5.76 -1.85 4.55
C GLN A 24 4.32 -1.57 4.12
N LEU A 25 4.15 -1.00 2.92
CA LEU A 25 2.82 -0.72 2.38
C LEU A 25 2.02 -2.01 2.21
N TYR A 26 2.62 -3.08 1.70
CA TYR A 26 1.96 -4.37 1.52
C TYR A 26 1.41 -4.90 2.85
N HIS A 27 2.24 -4.93 3.89
CA HIS A 27 1.84 -5.43 5.21
C HIS A 27 0.76 -4.56 5.86
N GLU A 28 0.88 -3.23 5.80
CA GLU A 28 -0.14 -2.33 6.32
C GLU A 28 -1.46 -2.43 5.55
N LEU A 29 -1.40 -2.59 4.23
CA LEU A 29 -2.56 -2.76 3.37
C LEU A 29 -3.30 -4.06 3.73
N LEU A 30 -2.59 -5.19 3.81
CA LEU A 30 -3.19 -6.45 4.20
C LEU A 30 -3.81 -6.38 5.59
N ALA A 31 -3.13 -5.75 6.55
CA ALA A 31 -3.63 -5.59 7.91
C ALA A 31 -4.92 -4.73 7.95
N TYR A 32 -4.95 -3.62 7.20
CA TYR A 32 -6.10 -2.73 7.14
C TYR A 32 -7.34 -3.42 6.55
N PHE A 33 -7.15 -4.20 5.49
CA PHE A 33 -8.24 -4.95 4.83
C PHE A 33 -8.54 -6.30 5.50
N GLY A 34 -7.88 -6.65 6.61
CA GLY A 34 -8.10 -7.92 7.31
C GLY A 34 -7.69 -9.15 6.50
N LEU A 35 -6.78 -8.99 5.55
CA LEU A 35 -6.31 -10.04 4.64
C LEU A 35 -5.11 -10.82 5.19
N VAL A 36 -4.56 -10.42 6.33
CA VAL A 36 -3.42 -11.09 6.97
C VAL A 36 -3.77 -12.52 7.31
N GLY A 37 -2.94 -13.46 6.84
CA GLY A 37 -3.14 -14.89 7.07
C GLY A 37 -4.20 -15.53 6.17
N ALA A 38 -4.74 -14.81 5.19
CA ALA A 38 -5.54 -15.42 4.14
C ALA A 38 -4.69 -16.47 3.42
N LEU A 39 -5.29 -17.62 3.10
CA LEU A 39 -4.59 -18.74 2.43
C LEU A 39 -3.92 -18.29 1.11
N ASN A 40 -4.43 -17.22 0.49
CA ASN A 40 -3.85 -16.57 -0.67
C ASN A 40 -4.04 -15.05 -0.64
N GLU A 41 -3.23 -14.36 0.18
CA GLU A 41 -3.30 -12.90 0.40
C GLU A 41 -3.22 -12.09 -0.91
N CYS A 42 -2.36 -12.50 -1.86
CA CYS A 42 -2.23 -11.84 -3.16
C CYS A 42 -3.52 -11.92 -3.97
N GLN A 43 -4.15 -13.10 -4.03
CA GLN A 43 -5.39 -13.29 -4.78
C GLN A 43 -6.57 -12.57 -4.12
N ALA A 44 -6.59 -12.51 -2.79
CA ALA A 44 -7.60 -11.76 -2.06
C ALA A 44 -7.49 -10.25 -2.34
N LEU A 45 -6.25 -9.72 -2.35
CA LEU A 45 -6.00 -8.33 -2.72
C LEU A 45 -6.33 -8.04 -4.19
N GLU A 46 -6.00 -8.95 -5.11
CA GLU A 46 -6.34 -8.82 -6.53
C GLU A 46 -7.87 -8.78 -6.73
N SER A 47 -8.59 -9.69 -6.07
CA SER A 47 -10.05 -9.72 -6.11
C SER A 47 -10.65 -8.42 -5.55
N ALA A 48 -10.10 -7.91 -4.44
CA ALA A 48 -10.50 -6.63 -3.89
C ALA A 48 -10.21 -5.46 -4.85
N TRP A 49 -9.08 -5.48 -5.55
CA TRP A 49 -8.75 -4.44 -6.53
C TRP A 49 -9.66 -4.42 -7.77
N GLN A 50 -10.19 -5.58 -8.17
CA GLN A 50 -11.13 -5.70 -9.29
C GLN A 50 -12.53 -5.17 -8.97
N ASP A 51 -12.92 -5.18 -7.69
CA ASP A 51 -14.19 -4.62 -7.24
C ASP A 51 -14.13 -3.07 -7.19
N PRO A 52 -15.02 -2.33 -7.87
CA PRO A 52 -14.96 -0.87 -7.93
C PRO A 52 -15.06 -0.15 -6.58
N TYR A 53 -15.79 -0.72 -5.61
CA TYR A 53 -15.95 -0.15 -4.28
C TYR A 53 -14.66 -0.32 -3.47
N ASN A 54 -14.15 -1.54 -3.42
CA ASN A 54 -12.90 -1.86 -2.73
C ASN A 54 -11.70 -1.18 -3.38
N ARG A 55 -11.69 -1.04 -4.70
CA ARG A 55 -10.65 -0.30 -5.43
C ARG A 55 -10.51 1.13 -4.90
N ARG A 56 -11.62 1.84 -4.72
CA ARG A 56 -11.59 3.22 -4.20
C ARG A 56 -11.01 3.29 -2.80
N GLU A 57 -11.41 2.36 -1.94
CA GLU A 57 -10.88 2.26 -0.57
C GLU A 57 -9.37 1.96 -0.56
N ILE A 58 -8.90 1.07 -1.45
CA ILE A 58 -7.47 0.76 -1.62
C ILE A 58 -6.70 2.01 -2.08
N GLU A 59 -7.21 2.73 -3.08
CA GLU A 59 -6.59 3.97 -3.58
C GLU A 59 -6.52 5.04 -2.47
N ASP A 60 -7.60 5.24 -1.71
CA ASP A 60 -7.66 6.21 -0.62
C ASP A 60 -6.73 5.84 0.54
N PHE A 61 -6.64 4.55 0.88
CA PHE A 61 -5.68 4.05 1.84
C PHE A 61 -4.23 4.33 1.42
N ILE A 62 -3.86 3.99 0.17
CA ILE A 62 -2.50 4.22 -0.35
C ILE A 62 -2.17 5.72 -0.34
N ARG A 63 -3.10 6.58 -0.75
CA ARG A 63 -2.91 8.05 -0.68
C ARG A 63 -2.73 8.55 0.75
N ALA A 64 -3.47 8.01 1.71
CA ALA A 64 -3.30 8.35 3.13
C ALA A 64 -1.95 7.87 3.66
N TRP A 65 -1.52 6.66 3.28
CA TRP A 65 -0.22 6.11 3.64
C TRP A 65 0.94 6.97 3.10
N LEU A 66 0.89 7.37 1.83
CA LEU A 66 1.89 8.25 1.21
C LEU A 66 1.98 9.61 1.92
N ARG A 67 0.83 10.21 2.28
CA ARG A 67 0.80 11.46 3.06
C ARG A 67 1.43 11.30 4.44
N ARG A 68 1.15 10.18 5.13
CA ARG A 68 1.79 9.86 6.43
C ARG A 68 3.31 9.70 6.29
N LYS A 69 3.77 9.02 5.24
CA LYS A 69 5.19 8.86 4.93
C LYS A 69 5.87 10.21 4.70
N GLN A 70 5.27 11.09 3.90
CA GLN A 70 5.82 12.42 3.63
C GLN A 70 5.97 13.24 4.92
N ARG A 71 4.94 13.26 5.78
CA ARG A 71 5.01 13.96 7.07
C ARG A 71 6.13 13.45 7.96
N ARG A 72 6.28 12.12 8.09
CA ARG A 72 7.39 11.53 8.88
C ARG A 72 8.76 11.94 8.36
N ARG A 73 8.92 12.07 7.04
CA ARG A 73 10.16 12.52 6.41
C ARG A 73 10.44 14.00 6.68
N GLU A 74 9.42 14.84 6.59
CA GLU A 74 9.51 16.28 6.91
C GLU A 74 9.85 16.50 8.39
N GLU A 75 9.17 15.79 9.31
CA GLU A 75 9.45 15.83 10.75
C GLU A 75 10.88 15.39 11.07
N ALA A 76 11.37 14.30 10.46
CA ALA A 76 12.74 13.83 10.64
C ALA A 76 13.80 14.83 10.15
N LEU A 77 13.49 15.64 9.12
CA LEU A 77 14.38 16.69 8.64
C LEU A 77 14.37 17.92 9.57
N THR A 78 13.21 18.29 10.13
CA THR A 78 13.12 19.41 11.08
C THR A 78 13.82 19.17 12.40
N TRP A 79 13.96 17.92 12.86
CA TRP A 79 14.70 17.59 14.09
C TRP A 79 16.22 17.64 13.94
N VAL A 80 16.74 17.78 12.72
CA VAL A 80 18.18 17.80 12.41
C VAL A 80 18.74 19.24 12.31
N VAL A 81 17.89 20.26 12.43
CA VAL A 81 18.26 21.70 12.40
C VAL A 81 18.12 22.30 13.80
#